data_AF-A0A936CK00-F1
#
_entry.id   AF-A0A936CK00-F1
#
_cell.length_a   1.000
_cell.length_b   1.000
_cell.length_c   1.000
_cell.angle_alpha   90.00
_cell.angle_beta   90.00
_cell.angle_gamma   90.00
#
_symmetry.space_group_name_H-M   'P 1'
#
loop_
_entity.id
_entity.type
_entity.pdbx_description
1 polymer ?
#
loop_
_entity_poly.entity_id
_entity_poly.type
_entity_poly.pdbx_seq_one_letter_code
_entity_poly.pdbx_strand_id
1 'polypeptide(L)'
;MDTLPVTEARMQAEIEALRAQYPETQDLYREVCVLLFFRYGLTPTANKLYQLVRKGSMSAPAEALARFWETLREKSRVRIEHPDLPQPLQAAAGEMVGALWQQAQAAAQDTLAQHREEARATVVAAEGLAQSAGARADAAEAALGTTRDELRPTQGGQWSCKASWPAPRARSPPSNARSKPPQSTARSCRQR
;
A
#
# COMPACT_ATOMS: atom_id res chain seq x y z
N MET A 1 -1.32 -11.17 3.50
CA MET A 1 -1.22 -9.94 4.33
C MET A 1 -2.40 -9.95 5.30
N ASP A 2 -2.62 -11.08 6.01
CA ASP A 2 -3.92 -11.40 6.63
C ASP A 2 -3.81 -11.81 8.11
N THR A 3 -2.64 -11.64 8.73
CA THR A 3 -2.36 -12.13 10.08
C THR A 3 -2.94 -11.26 11.19
N LEU A 4 -3.08 -9.95 10.97
CA LEU A 4 -3.59 -9.00 11.98
C LEU A 4 -5.07 -9.23 12.36
N PRO A 5 -6.03 -9.34 11.41
CA PRO A 5 -7.45 -9.55 11.78
C PRO A 5 -7.68 -10.92 12.41
N VAL A 6 -6.94 -11.94 11.97
CA VAL A 6 -6.99 -13.30 12.55
C VAL A 6 -6.46 -13.29 13.99
N THR A 7 -5.43 -12.50 14.27
CA THR A 7 -4.85 -12.37 15.61
C THR A 7 -5.82 -11.66 16.57
N GLU A 8 -6.50 -10.61 16.12
CA GLU A 8 -7.49 -9.89 16.93
C GLU A 8 -8.75 -10.74 17.19
N ALA A 9 -9.26 -11.45 16.19
CA ALA A 9 -10.38 -12.37 16.36
C ALA A 9 -10.06 -13.51 17.34
N ARG A 10 -8.85 -14.08 17.23
CA ARG A 10 -8.36 -15.11 18.15
C ARG A 10 -8.21 -14.57 19.58
N MET A 11 -7.68 -13.35 19.73
CA MET A 11 -7.56 -12.68 21.02
C MET A 11 -8.93 -12.48 21.67
N GLN A 12 -9.94 -12.06 20.90
CA GLN A 12 -11.30 -11.90 21.40
C GLN A 12 -11.92 -13.23 21.85
N ALA A 13 -11.74 -14.30 21.08
CA ALA A 13 -12.22 -15.63 21.45
C ALA A 13 -11.55 -16.17 22.74
N GLU A 14 -10.26 -15.92 22.92
CA GLU A 14 -9.55 -16.30 24.15
C GLU A 14 -10.03 -15.49 25.36
N ILE A 15 -10.32 -14.20 25.18
CA ILE A 15 -10.92 -13.36 26.22
C ILE A 15 -12.34 -13.83 26.55
N GLU A 16 -13.12 -14.26 25.56
CA GLU A 16 -14.44 -14.84 25.77
C GLU A 16 -14.40 -16.15 26.55
N ALA A 17 -13.44 -17.02 26.24
CA ALA A 17 -13.18 -18.22 27.03
C ALA A 17 -12.79 -17.88 28.48
N LEU A 18 -11.96 -16.85 28.70
CA LEU A 18 -11.62 -16.37 30.05
C LEU A 18 -12.84 -15.83 30.80
N ARG A 19 -13.77 -15.14 30.13
CA ARG A 19 -15.03 -14.67 30.74
C ARG A 19 -15.90 -15.81 31.27
N ALA A 20 -15.88 -16.96 30.60
CA ALA A 20 -16.64 -18.14 31.04
C ALA A 20 -16.00 -18.83 32.25
N GLN A 21 -14.68 -18.72 32.39
CA GLN A 21 -13.90 -19.37 33.46
C GLN A 21 -13.79 -18.51 34.73
N TYR A 22 -13.78 -17.18 34.58
CA TYR A 22 -13.61 -16.25 35.70
C TYR A 22 -14.87 -15.38 35.85
N PRO A 23 -15.80 -15.76 36.77
CA PRO A 23 -17.02 -14.99 37.01
C PRO A 23 -16.74 -13.67 37.75
N GLU A 24 -15.63 -13.60 38.49
CA GLU A 24 -15.19 -12.40 39.21
C GLU A 24 -14.55 -11.38 38.24
N THR A 25 -14.95 -10.11 38.35
CA THR A 25 -14.53 -9.07 37.40
C THR A 25 -13.06 -8.72 37.58
N GLN A 26 -12.54 -8.74 38.82
CA GLN A 26 -11.14 -8.44 39.10
C GLN A 26 -10.19 -9.50 38.53
N ASP A 27 -10.51 -10.78 38.72
CA ASP A 27 -9.72 -11.90 38.21
C ASP A 27 -9.72 -11.93 36.68
N LEU A 28 -10.87 -11.67 36.07
CA LEU A 28 -10.97 -11.54 34.62
C LEU A 28 -10.05 -10.43 34.08
N TYR A 29 -10.04 -9.24 34.70
CA TYR A 29 -9.13 -8.17 34.28
C TYR A 29 -7.66 -8.57 34.42
N ARG A 30 -7.29 -9.27 35.50
CA ARG A 30 -5.94 -9.76 35.72
C ARG A 30 -5.49 -10.75 34.65
N GLU A 31 -6.32 -11.74 34.33
CA GLU A 31 -5.97 -12.75 33.32
C GLU A 31 -5.92 -12.17 31.90
N VAL A 32 -6.77 -11.18 31.59
CA VAL A 32 -6.68 -10.45 30.33
C VAL A 32 -5.39 -9.62 30.26
N CYS A 33 -4.96 -8.98 31.36
CA CYS A 33 -3.65 -8.31 31.41
C CYS A 33 -2.49 -9.29 31.13
N VAL A 34 -2.53 -10.48 31.73
CA VAL A 34 -1.54 -11.55 31.51
C VAL A 34 -1.54 -11.99 30.05
N LEU A 35 -2.72 -12.25 29.48
CA LEU A 35 -2.89 -12.66 28.08
C LEU A 35 -2.29 -11.61 27.13
N LEU A 36 -2.67 -10.34 27.29
CA LEU A 36 -2.19 -9.24 26.44
C LEU A 36 -0.67 -9.09 26.53
N PHE A 37 -0.15 -9.07 27.75
CA PHE A 37 1.27 -8.80 27.99
C PHE A 37 2.18 -9.96 27.59
N PHE A 38 1.90 -11.19 28.04
CA PHE A 38 2.80 -12.32 27.83
C PHE A 38 2.59 -13.04 26.50
N ARG A 39 1.35 -13.12 26.01
CA ARG A 39 1.04 -13.91 24.80
C ARG A 39 1.02 -13.06 23.54
N TYR A 40 0.57 -11.81 23.64
CA TYR A 40 0.48 -10.91 22.48
C TYR A 40 1.54 -9.79 22.49
N GLY A 41 2.32 -9.64 23.57
CA GLY A 41 3.32 -8.58 23.68
C GLY A 41 2.73 -7.16 23.69
N LEU A 42 1.42 -7.03 23.96
CA LEU A 42 0.72 -5.77 24.00
C LEU A 42 0.70 -5.21 25.42
N THR A 43 1.01 -3.93 25.56
CA THR A 43 0.91 -3.25 26.85
C THR A 43 -0.58 -3.09 27.22
N PRO A 44 -1.05 -3.72 28.32
CA PRO A 44 -2.42 -3.55 28.74
C PRO A 44 -2.63 -2.08 29.14
N THR A 45 -3.68 -1.45 28.60
CA THR A 45 -4.09 -0.09 28.97
C THR A 45 -5.53 -0.14 29.47
N ALA A 46 -5.90 0.78 30.37
CA ALA A 46 -7.24 0.83 30.94
C ALA A 46 -8.34 0.89 29.87
N ASN A 47 -8.12 1.67 28.80
CA ASN A 47 -9.05 1.79 27.68
C ASN A 47 -9.19 0.46 26.90
N LYS A 48 -8.08 -0.22 26.61
CA LYS A 48 -8.11 -1.50 25.88
C LYS A 48 -8.77 -2.59 26.71
N LEU A 49 -8.49 -2.67 28.01
CA LEU A 49 -9.15 -3.59 28.93
C LEU A 49 -10.66 -3.35 29.00
N TYR A 50 -11.08 -2.09 29.11
CA TYR A 50 -12.50 -1.73 29.12
C TYR A 50 -13.20 -2.16 27.81
N GLN A 51 -12.60 -1.90 26.65
CA GLN A 51 -13.18 -2.28 25.35
C GLN A 51 -13.33 -3.80 25.19
N LEU A 52 -12.40 -4.56 25.77
CA LEU A 52 -12.34 -6.02 25.65
C LEU A 52 -13.22 -6.74 26.69
N VAL A 53 -13.30 -6.23 27.92
CA VAL A 53 -14.00 -6.85 29.06
C VAL A 53 -15.41 -6.27 29.27
N ARG A 54 -15.70 -5.05 28.82
CA ARG A 54 -17.06 -4.42 28.83
C ARG A 54 -17.89 -4.70 30.10
N LYS A 55 -17.27 -4.86 31.26
CA LYS A 55 -17.89 -5.21 32.55
C LYS A 55 -17.24 -4.42 33.68
N GLY A 56 -18.04 -3.86 34.58
CA GLY A 56 -17.56 -3.10 35.75
C GLY A 56 -17.62 -1.58 35.58
N SER A 57 -17.19 -0.86 36.63
CA SER A 57 -17.18 0.60 36.68
C SER A 57 -16.04 1.20 35.85
N MET A 58 -16.14 2.49 35.52
CA MET A 58 -15.11 3.24 34.80
C MET A 58 -13.70 3.17 35.46
N SER A 59 -13.63 2.96 36.78
CA SER A 59 -12.37 2.92 37.54
C SER A 59 -11.78 1.51 37.69
N ALA A 60 -12.58 0.44 37.53
CA ALA A 60 -12.15 -0.94 37.76
C ALA A 60 -10.97 -1.40 36.85
N PRO A 61 -10.91 -1.04 35.54
CA PRO A 61 -9.79 -1.42 34.69
C PRO A 61 -8.46 -0.79 35.10
N ALA A 62 -8.50 0.45 35.60
CA ALA A 62 -7.29 1.17 36.03
C ALA A 62 -6.71 0.58 37.32
N GLU A 63 -7.57 0.21 38.28
CA GLU A 63 -7.15 -0.44 39.52
C GLU A 63 -6.58 -1.84 39.27
N ALA A 64 -7.25 -2.65 38.46
CA ALA A 64 -6.76 -3.98 38.09
C ALA A 64 -5.42 -3.92 37.34
N LEU A 65 -5.23 -2.90 36.49
CA LEU A 65 -3.96 -2.63 35.83
C LEU A 65 -2.85 -2.27 36.84
N ALA A 66 -3.13 -1.37 37.79
CA ALA A 66 -2.17 -0.98 38.81
C ALA A 66 -1.74 -2.17 39.67
N ARG A 67 -2.70 -2.98 40.14
CA ARG A 67 -2.46 -4.22 40.88
C ARG A 67 -1.71 -5.26 40.07
N PHE A 68 -1.98 -5.38 38.77
CA PHE A 68 -1.22 -6.26 37.87
C PHE A 68 0.24 -5.83 37.79
N TRP A 69 0.52 -4.54 37.58
CA TRP A 69 1.91 -4.04 37.53
C TRP A 69 2.62 -4.15 38.87
N GLU A 70 1.92 -3.93 39.97
CA GLU A 70 2.46 -4.14 41.32
C GLU A 70 2.80 -5.61 41.56
N THR A 71 1.87 -6.53 41.26
CA THR A 71 2.09 -7.98 41.38
C THR A 71 3.19 -8.47 40.43
N LEU A 72 3.24 -7.93 39.21
CA LEU A 72 4.27 -8.27 38.23
C LEU A 72 5.63 -7.78 38.69
N ARG A 73 5.73 -6.56 39.23
CA ARG A 73 6.95 -6.04 39.85
C ARG A 73 7.36 -6.88 41.06
N GLU A 74 6.42 -7.22 41.94
CA GLU A 74 6.68 -8.02 43.13
C GLU A 74 7.15 -9.45 42.80
N LYS A 75 6.56 -10.10 41.77
CA LYS A 75 6.96 -11.45 41.33
C LYS A 75 8.19 -11.45 40.42
N SER A 76 8.45 -10.37 39.68
CA SER A 76 9.65 -10.22 38.83
C SER A 76 10.87 -9.68 39.59
N ARG A 77 10.70 -9.21 40.83
CA ARG A 77 11.78 -8.88 41.77
C ARG A 77 12.75 -10.03 42.06
N VAL A 78 12.44 -11.26 41.61
CA VAL A 78 13.37 -12.41 41.63
C VAL A 78 14.51 -12.27 40.58
N ARG A 79 14.56 -11.21 39.76
CA ARG A 79 15.68 -11.00 38.80
C ARG A 79 16.48 -9.71 38.93
N ILE A 80 16.10 -8.77 39.79
CA ILE A 80 16.91 -7.56 40.06
C ILE A 80 16.72 -7.11 41.51
N GLU A 81 17.05 -7.98 42.45
CA GLU A 81 17.32 -7.67 43.86
C GLU A 81 17.78 -8.99 44.48
N HIS A 82 19.05 -9.37 44.25
CA HIS A 82 19.68 -10.35 45.12
C HIS A 82 19.87 -9.61 46.46
N PRO A 83 19.29 -10.06 47.58
CA PRO A 83 19.27 -9.31 48.85
C PRO A 83 20.66 -9.07 49.48
N ASP A 84 21.74 -9.50 48.83
CA ASP A 84 23.14 -9.31 49.23
C ASP A 84 23.97 -8.56 48.17
N LEU A 85 23.35 -7.90 47.17
CA LEU A 85 24.11 -7.15 46.17
C LEU A 85 24.49 -5.76 46.72
N PRO A 86 25.79 -5.43 46.86
CA PRO A 86 26.21 -4.13 47.37
C PRO A 86 25.67 -2.99 46.48
N GLN A 87 25.14 -1.93 47.09
CA GLN A 87 24.61 -0.75 46.42
C GLN A 87 25.51 -0.19 45.29
N PRO A 88 26.86 -0.18 45.41
CA PRO A 88 27.75 0.24 44.32
C PRO A 88 27.64 -0.64 43.06
N LEU A 89 27.43 -1.95 43.22
CA LEU A 89 27.32 -2.90 42.11
C LEU A 89 25.98 -2.74 41.38
N GLN A 90 24.90 -2.45 42.12
CA GLN A 90 23.59 -2.15 41.56
C GLN A 90 23.62 -0.83 40.75
N ALA A 91 24.28 0.20 41.26
CA ALA A 91 24.46 1.47 40.56
C ALA A 91 25.24 1.28 39.25
N ALA A 92 26.38 0.58 39.30
CA ALA A 92 27.20 0.30 38.11
C ALA A 92 26.44 -0.53 37.05
N ALA A 93 25.65 -1.53 37.48
CA ALA A 93 24.81 -2.30 36.57
C ALA A 93 23.70 -1.45 35.93
N GLY A 94 23.07 -0.56 36.70
CA GLY A 94 22.05 0.37 36.21
C GLY A 94 22.61 1.36 35.19
N GLU A 95 23.80 1.91 35.45
CA GLU A 95 24.52 2.78 34.52
C GLU A 95 24.87 2.06 33.21
N MET A 96 25.36 0.82 33.29
CA MET A 96 25.68 0.03 32.09
C MET A 96 24.45 -0.28 31.24
N VAL A 97 23.35 -0.71 31.87
CA VAL A 97 22.09 -0.99 31.16
C VAL A 97 21.51 0.31 30.58
N GLY A 98 21.58 1.42 31.32
CA GLY A 98 21.18 2.73 30.84
C GLY A 98 21.99 3.18 29.62
N ALA A 99 23.32 3.04 29.67
CA ALA A 99 24.20 3.37 28.55
C ALA A 99 23.91 2.50 27.32
N LEU A 100 23.74 1.18 27.52
CA LEU A 100 23.41 0.26 26.44
C LEU A 100 22.05 0.59 25.80
N TRP A 101 21.05 0.93 26.62
CA TRP A 101 19.74 1.36 26.14
C TRP A 101 19.83 2.64 25.31
N GLN A 102 20.58 3.64 25.77
CA GLN A 102 20.78 4.89 25.02
C GLN A 102 21.49 4.64 23.68
N GLN A 103 22.52 3.79 23.67
CA GLN A 103 23.23 3.41 22.44
C GLN A 103 22.31 2.66 21.46
N ALA A 104 21.53 1.70 21.94
CA ALA A 104 20.55 0.98 21.12
C ALA A 104 19.50 1.94 20.55
N GLN A 105 19.02 2.89 21.35
CA GLN A 105 18.03 3.87 20.93
C GLN A 105 18.60 4.83 19.87
N ALA A 106 19.85 5.27 20.02
CA ALA A 106 20.54 6.09 19.03
C ALA A 106 20.72 5.34 17.70
N ALA A 107 21.25 4.11 17.74
CA ALA A 107 21.43 3.29 16.55
C ALA A 107 20.11 3.01 15.80
N ALA A 108 19.02 2.80 16.55
CA ALA A 108 17.69 2.63 15.96
C ALA A 108 17.18 3.93 15.29
N GLN A 109 17.44 5.10 15.89
CA GLN A 109 17.08 6.39 15.30
C GLN A 109 17.88 6.69 14.04
N ASP A 110 19.17 6.38 14.03
CA ASP A 110 20.04 6.54 12.85
C ASP A 110 19.59 5.65 11.69
N THR A 111 19.31 4.37 11.97
CA THR A 111 18.81 3.42 10.97
C THR A 111 17.46 3.88 10.39
N LEU A 112 16.56 4.39 11.24
CA LEU A 112 15.28 4.96 10.82
C LEU A 112 15.47 6.20 9.93
N ALA A 113 16.41 7.08 10.29
CA ALA A 113 16.72 8.26 9.49
C ALA A 113 17.27 7.88 8.11
N GLN A 114 18.17 6.89 8.05
CA GLN A 114 18.68 6.35 6.80
C GLN A 114 17.56 5.79 5.91
N HIS A 115 16.69 4.94 6.45
CA HIS A 115 15.56 4.38 5.68
C HIS A 115 14.58 5.45 5.19
N ARG A 116 14.38 6.51 5.97
CA ARG A 116 13.55 7.65 5.52
C ARG A 116 14.18 8.37 4.34
N GLU A 117 15.49 8.54 4.34
CA GLU A 117 16.21 9.19 3.24
C GLU A 117 16.19 8.32 1.98
N GLU A 118 16.45 7.02 2.12
CA GLU A 118 16.36 6.04 1.02
C GLU A 118 14.95 6.02 0.39
N ALA A 119 13.91 6.02 1.23
CA ALA A 119 12.53 6.08 0.77
C ALA A 119 12.23 7.39 0.02
N ARG A 120 12.67 8.54 0.56
CA ARG A 120 12.50 9.84 -0.10
C ARG A 120 13.22 9.90 -1.44
N ALA A 121 14.47 9.43 -1.50
CA ALA A 121 15.23 9.36 -2.74
C ALA A 121 14.53 8.50 -3.79
N THR A 122 13.96 7.36 -3.37
CA THR A 122 13.19 6.46 -4.26
C THR A 122 11.94 7.15 -4.79
N VAL A 123 11.20 7.87 -3.94
CA VAL A 123 10.00 8.63 -4.35
C VAL A 123 10.37 9.72 -5.34
N VAL A 124 11.39 10.53 -5.06
CA VAL A 124 11.85 11.60 -5.96
C VAL A 124 12.30 11.03 -7.31
N ALA A 125 13.02 9.91 -7.31
CA ALA A 125 13.43 9.24 -8.54
C ALA A 125 12.22 8.74 -9.35
N ALA A 126 11.25 8.11 -8.68
CA ALA A 126 10.03 7.64 -9.32
C ALA A 126 9.18 8.79 -9.89
N GLU A 127 9.04 9.90 -9.16
CA GLU A 127 8.36 11.11 -9.62
C GLU A 127 9.06 11.72 -10.83
N GLY A 128 10.40 11.79 -10.83
CA GLY A 128 11.16 12.26 -11.99
C GLY A 128 10.96 11.38 -13.23
N LEU A 129 10.95 10.06 -13.07
CA LEU A 129 10.65 9.13 -14.16
C LEU A 129 9.22 9.31 -14.67
N ALA A 130 8.24 9.44 -13.77
CA ALA A 130 6.83 9.66 -14.13
C ALA A 130 6.64 10.98 -14.90
N GLN A 131 7.26 12.08 -14.44
CA GLN A 131 7.23 13.37 -15.12
C GLN A 131 7.84 13.28 -16.52
N SER A 132 9.00 12.62 -16.66
CA SER A 132 9.64 12.43 -17.97
C SER A 132 8.80 11.56 -18.92
N ALA A 133 8.10 10.56 -18.40
CA ALA A 133 7.20 9.73 -19.18
C ALA A 133 5.96 10.53 -19.62
N GLY A 134 5.39 11.34 -18.72
CA GLY A 134 4.30 12.26 -19.03
C GLY A 134 4.67 13.25 -20.13
N ALA A 135 5.82 13.93 -20.00
CA ALA A 135 6.29 14.88 -21.01
C ALA A 135 6.49 14.23 -22.39
N ARG A 136 6.96 12.97 -22.44
CA ARG A 136 7.08 12.22 -23.70
C ARG A 136 5.72 11.82 -24.28
N ALA A 137 4.75 11.46 -23.42
CA ALA A 137 3.39 11.17 -23.85
C ALA A 137 2.72 12.42 -24.44
N ASP A 138 2.79 13.56 -23.73
CA ASP A 138 2.24 14.84 -24.19
C ASP A 138 2.85 15.27 -25.53
N ALA A 139 4.17 15.12 -25.69
CA ALA A 139 4.86 15.42 -26.95
C ALA A 139 4.42 14.49 -28.08
N ALA A 140 4.21 13.20 -27.81
CA ALA A 140 3.71 12.25 -28.80
C ALA A 140 2.25 12.56 -29.19
N GLU A 141 1.40 12.91 -28.24
CA GLU A 141 0.02 13.33 -28.49
C GLU A 141 -0.04 14.60 -29.33
N ALA A 142 0.79 15.60 -29.03
CA ALA A 142 0.90 16.81 -29.83
C ALA A 142 1.33 16.51 -31.28
N ALA A 143 2.33 15.65 -31.47
CA ALA A 143 2.80 15.24 -32.80
C ALA A 143 1.71 14.45 -33.57
N LEU A 144 0.95 13.59 -32.90
CA LEU A 144 -0.19 12.92 -33.53
C LEU A 144 -1.28 13.93 -33.90
N GLY A 145 -1.56 14.92 -33.05
CA GLY A 145 -2.49 16.01 -33.33
C GLY A 145 -2.12 16.80 -34.58
N THR A 146 -0.86 17.22 -34.71
CA THR A 146 -0.38 17.95 -35.90
C THR A 146 -0.52 17.12 -37.17
N THR A 147 -0.10 15.84 -37.15
CA THR A 147 -0.28 14.95 -38.32
C THR A 147 -1.74 14.75 -38.69
N ARG A 148 -2.65 14.69 -37.70
CA ARG A 148 -4.08 14.55 -37.94
C ARG A 148 -4.66 15.80 -38.62
N ASP A 149 -4.24 16.98 -38.18
CA ASP A 149 -4.65 18.25 -38.76
C ASP A 149 -4.13 18.42 -40.20
N GLU A 150 -2.90 17.99 -40.48
CA GLU A 150 -2.33 17.98 -41.83
C GLU A 150 -3.06 17.01 -42.78
N LEU A 151 -3.53 15.87 -42.28
CA LEU A 151 -4.31 14.90 -43.06
C LEU A 151 -5.79 15.31 -43.22
N ARG A 152 -6.29 16.25 -42.42
CA ARG A 152 -7.69 16.71 -42.49
C ARG A 152 -8.07 17.33 -43.84
N PRO A 153 -7.29 18.26 -44.45
CA PRO A 153 -7.61 18.83 -45.75
C PRO A 153 -7.49 17.83 -46.90
N THR A 154 -6.51 16.92 -46.85
CA THR A 154 -6.34 15.89 -47.90
C THR A 154 -7.50 14.89 -47.90
N GLN A 155 -8.02 14.54 -46.73
CA GLN A 155 -9.26 13.77 -46.61
C GLN A 155 -10.47 14.54 -47.15
N GLY A 156 -10.66 15.81 -46.76
CA GLY A 156 -11.77 16.63 -47.28
C GLY A 156 -11.77 16.75 -48.82
N GLY A 157 -10.59 16.92 -49.42
CA GLY A 157 -10.41 16.90 -50.87
C GLY A 157 -10.71 15.54 -51.50
N GLN A 158 -10.30 14.44 -50.86
CA GLN A 158 -10.58 13.08 -51.34
C GLN A 158 -12.07 12.73 -51.31
N TRP A 159 -12.81 13.15 -50.28
CA TRP A 159 -14.27 13.01 -50.22
C TRP A 159 -14.97 13.84 -51.29
N SER A 160 -14.52 15.07 -51.54
CA SER A 160 -15.03 15.92 -52.61
C SER A 160 -14.77 15.32 -54.01
N CYS A 161 -13.57 14.81 -54.27
CA CYS A 161 -13.26 14.09 -55.50
C CYS A 161 -14.10 12.81 -55.65
N LYS A 162 -14.30 12.01 -54.59
CA LYS A 162 -15.18 10.84 -54.66
C LYS A 162 -16.63 11.21 -54.95
N ALA A 163 -17.13 12.32 -54.39
CA ALA A 163 -18.49 12.81 -54.66
C ALA A 163 -18.66 13.32 -56.09
N SER A 164 -17.58 13.79 -56.73
CA SER A 164 -17.59 14.23 -58.13
C SER A 164 -17.33 13.10 -59.15
N TRP A 165 -17.04 11.87 -58.69
CA TRP A 165 -16.96 10.73 -59.60
C TRP A 165 -18.35 10.41 -60.16
N PRO A 166 -18.53 10.43 -61.49
CA PRO A 166 -19.81 10.05 -62.09
C PRO A 166 -20.11 8.58 -61.76
N ALA A 167 -21.34 8.30 -61.32
CA ALA A 167 -21.81 6.94 -61.08
C ALA A 167 -21.49 6.05 -62.31
N PRO A 168 -21.00 4.82 -62.13
CA PRO A 168 -20.66 3.95 -63.25
C PRO A 168 -21.90 3.82 -64.15
N ARG A 169 -21.79 4.33 -65.38
CA ARG A 169 -22.89 4.25 -66.36
C ARG A 169 -23.24 2.78 -66.50
N ALA A 170 -24.49 2.44 -66.14
CA ALA A 170 -25.05 1.14 -66.45
C ALA A 170 -24.84 0.91 -67.96
N ARG A 171 -24.07 -0.12 -68.32
CA ARG A 171 -23.87 -0.51 -69.72
C ARG A 171 -25.26 -0.78 -70.30
N SER A 172 -25.70 0.07 -71.22
CA SER A 172 -26.80 -0.26 -72.11
C SER A 172 -26.41 -1.52 -72.90
N PRO A 173 -27.35 -2.46 -73.14
CA PRO A 173 -27.06 -3.68 -73.88
C PRO A 173 -26.63 -3.31 -75.32
N PRO A 174 -25.68 -4.04 -75.92
CA PRO A 174 -25.18 -3.69 -77.25
C PRO A 174 -26.27 -3.92 -78.31
N SER A 175 -26.60 -2.86 -79.07
CA SER A 175 -27.30 -3.01 -80.34
C SER A 175 -26.31 -3.47 -81.41
N ASN A 176 -26.70 -4.53 -82.10
CA ASN A 176 -25.87 -5.28 -83.03
C ASN A 176 -25.75 -4.51 -84.36
N ALA A 177 -24.60 -3.86 -84.59
CA ALA A 177 -24.23 -3.37 -85.92
C ALA A 177 -22.80 -3.82 -86.23
N ARG A 178 -22.74 -4.76 -87.16
CA ARG A 178 -21.56 -5.45 -87.67
C ARG A 178 -20.75 -4.54 -88.59
N SER A 179 -19.50 -4.24 -88.22
CA SER A 179 -18.40 -4.01 -89.16
C SER A 179 -17.03 -4.19 -88.47
N LYS A 180 -16.13 -4.88 -89.19
CA LYS A 180 -14.85 -5.48 -88.76
C LYS A 180 -13.68 -4.46 -88.71
N PRO A 181 -12.53 -4.82 -88.08
CA PRO A 181 -11.42 -3.92 -87.69
C PRO A 181 -10.28 -3.88 -88.74
N PRO A 182 -9.21 -3.04 -88.57
CA PRO A 182 -8.00 -3.48 -87.84
C PRO A 182 -7.30 -2.38 -86.99
N GLN A 183 -6.88 -2.71 -85.76
CA GLN A 183 -5.51 -2.97 -85.27
C GLN A 183 -4.58 -1.77 -84.98
N SER A 184 -4.27 -1.64 -83.67
CA SER A 184 -2.93 -1.50 -83.09
C SER A 184 -2.17 -0.16 -83.19
N THR A 185 -2.02 0.53 -82.05
CA THR A 185 -0.75 0.43 -81.29
C THR A 185 -0.92 0.97 -79.86
N ALA A 186 -0.64 0.12 -78.89
CA ALA A 186 -0.49 0.47 -77.49
C ALA A 186 0.82 1.24 -77.28
N ARG A 187 0.77 2.35 -76.55
CA ARG A 187 1.95 2.88 -75.83
C ARG A 187 1.64 2.94 -74.35
N SER A 188 2.43 2.17 -73.62
CA SER A 188 2.56 2.14 -72.18
C SER A 188 2.99 3.51 -71.64
N CYS A 189 2.34 3.97 -70.58
CA CYS A 189 2.96 4.86 -69.61
C CYS A 189 2.93 4.18 -68.25
N ARG A 190 4.06 3.56 -67.91
CA ARG A 190 4.46 3.17 -66.56
C ARG A 190 5.61 4.10 -66.19
N GLN A 191 5.41 4.96 -65.20
CA GLN A 191 6.39 5.76 -64.45
C GLN A 191 5.56 6.70 -63.55
N ARG A 192 5.88 6.95 -62.29
CA ARG A 192 7.04 6.63 -61.45
C ARG A 192 6.61 6.82 -59.99
#